data_AF-A0A5N5TBY5-F1
#
_entry.id   AF-A0A5N5TBY5-F1
#
_cell.length_a   1.000
_cell.length_b   1.000
_cell.length_c   1.000
_cell.angle_alpha   90.00
_cell.angle_beta   90.00
_cell.angle_gamma   90.00
#
_symmetry.space_group_name_H-M   'P 1'
#
loop_
_entity.id
_entity.type
_entity.pdbx_description
1 polymer ?
#
loop_
_entity_poly.entity_id
_entity_poly.type
_entity_poly.pdbx_seq_one_letter_code
_entity_poly.pdbx_strand_id
1 'polypeptide(L)'
;RGTFKLTPINEMNDSLRRYFAYCIYAWGCPFLITCFTSAMHLIPIEDFPASIRGYIVKPGFAKGRCWFESGLPVFLYYVLFEGLLHVFNSIFMGQAAYLLFRDQIKKVCSHYCCCCCCCFKNNNETKERIRKHASSNHIQT
;
A
#
# COMPACT_ATOMS: atom_id res chain seq x y z
N ARG A 1 8.53 -7.35 -32.09
CA ARG A 1 9.79 -6.84 -31.49
C ARG A 1 9.43 -6.07 -30.23
N GLY A 2 9.55 -6.69 -29.05
CA GLY A 2 9.35 -6.00 -27.78
C GLY A 2 10.58 -5.17 -27.45
N THR A 3 10.42 -3.87 -27.28
CA THR A 3 11.49 -2.99 -26.80
C THR A 3 11.60 -3.13 -25.29
N PHE A 4 12.65 -3.80 -24.83
CA PHE A 4 12.96 -3.88 -23.40
C PHE A 4 13.44 -2.49 -22.96
N LYS A 5 12.53 -1.70 -22.37
CA LYS A 5 12.88 -0.41 -21.75
C LYS A 5 13.67 -0.70 -20.49
N LEU A 6 15.00 -0.62 -20.60
CA LEU A 6 15.89 -0.64 -19.44
C LEU A 6 15.64 0.63 -18.62
N THR A 7 15.08 0.47 -17.42
CA THR A 7 14.94 1.56 -16.46
C THR A 7 16.34 2.02 -16.00
N PRO A 8 16.52 3.33 -15.74
CA PRO A 8 17.81 3.86 -15.31
C PRO A 8 18.24 3.26 -13.96
N ILE A 9 19.55 3.04 -13.79
CA ILE A 9 20.16 2.46 -12.57
C ILE A 9 19.77 3.22 -11.30
N ASN A 10 19.52 4.53 -11.41
CA ASN A 10 19.08 5.36 -10.28
C ASN A 10 17.69 4.96 -9.76
N GLU A 11 16.78 4.49 -10.63
CA GLU A 11 15.47 3.98 -10.20
C GLU A 11 15.55 2.56 -9.60
N MET A 12 16.56 1.77 -9.97
CA MET A 12 16.82 0.45 -9.35
C MET A 12 17.33 0.58 -7.90
N ASN A 13 18.11 1.61 -7.59
CA ASN A 13 18.57 1.81 -6.20
C ASN A 13 17.39 2.10 -5.26
N ASP A 14 16.39 2.86 -5.72
CA ASP A 14 15.18 3.10 -4.94
C ASP A 14 14.32 1.83 -4.80
N SER A 15 14.24 0.99 -5.84
CA SER A 15 13.52 -0.29 -5.76
C SER A 15 14.22 -1.30 -4.84
N LEU A 16 15.55 -1.38 -4.88
CA LEU A 16 16.36 -2.20 -3.98
C LEU A 16 16.28 -1.70 -2.53
N ARG A 17 16.31 -0.39 -2.30
CA ARG A 17 16.16 0.20 -0.96
C ARG A 17 14.78 -0.12 -0.37
N ARG A 18 13.73 -0.04 -1.19
CA ARG A 18 12.37 -0.45 -0.79
C ARG A 18 12.29 -1.95 -0.52
N TYR A 19 12.87 -2.77 -1.38
CA TYR A 19 12.93 -4.22 -1.19
C TYR A 19 13.62 -4.59 0.14
N PHE A 20 14.78 -4.00 0.42
CA PHE A 20 15.48 -4.21 1.69
C PHE A 20 14.66 -3.76 2.89
N ALA A 21 13.97 -2.61 2.80
CA ALA A 21 13.07 -2.16 3.86
C ALA A 21 11.92 -3.15 4.09
N TYR A 22 11.33 -3.72 3.03
CA TYR A 22 10.31 -4.77 3.15
C TYR A 22 10.87 -6.05 3.76
N CYS A 23 12.08 -6.47 3.39
CA CYS A 23 12.74 -7.63 4.01
C CYS A 23 12.99 -7.40 5.51
N ILE A 24 13.54 -6.26 5.88
CA ILE A 24 13.79 -5.90 7.28
C ILE A 24 12.47 -5.87 8.06
N TYR A 25 11.39 -5.35 7.47
CA TYR A 25 10.09 -5.36 8.10
C TYR A 25 9.54 -6.78 8.28
N ALA A 26 9.57 -7.60 7.22
CA ALA A 26 9.02 -8.95 7.21
C ALA A 26 9.74 -9.90 8.20
N TRP A 27 11.06 -9.76 8.35
CA TRP A 27 11.86 -10.61 9.24
C TRP A 27 12.13 -9.96 10.59
N GLY A 28 12.29 -8.64 10.63
CA GLY A 28 12.58 -7.88 11.84
C GLY A 28 11.40 -7.81 12.78
N CYS A 29 10.16 -7.65 12.30
CA CYS A 29 8.99 -7.64 13.16
C CYS A 29 8.80 -8.96 13.93
N PRO A 30 8.81 -10.15 13.27
CA PRO A 30 8.78 -11.43 13.98
C PRO A 30 9.95 -11.58 14.94
N PHE A 31 11.17 -11.23 14.51
CA PHE A 31 12.35 -11.33 15.36
C PHE A 31 12.23 -10.48 16.63
N LEU A 32 11.76 -9.24 16.52
CA LEU A 32 11.54 -8.35 17.66
C LEU A 32 10.47 -8.87 18.61
N ILE A 33 9.36 -9.40 18.09
CA ILE A 33 8.30 -10.03 18.90
C ILE A 33 8.86 -11.24 19.63
N THR A 34 9.64 -12.09 18.96
CA THR A 34 10.31 -13.23 19.59
C THR A 34 11.28 -12.77 20.68
N CYS A 35 12.16 -11.81 20.41
CA CYS A 35 13.08 -11.26 21.41
C CYS A 35 12.34 -10.70 22.64
N PHE A 36 11.27 -9.94 22.42
CA PHE A 36 10.48 -9.36 23.50
C PHE A 36 9.78 -10.43 24.35
N THR A 37 9.14 -11.40 23.71
CA THR A 37 8.45 -12.50 24.40
C THR A 37 9.43 -13.39 25.17
N SER A 38 10.62 -13.64 24.61
CA SER A 38 11.71 -14.33 25.31
C SER A 38 12.25 -13.54 26.50
N ALA A 39 12.47 -12.23 26.36
CA ALA A 39 12.88 -11.39 27.48
C ALA A 39 11.85 -11.44 28.63
N MET A 40 10.57 -11.31 28.32
CA MET A 40 9.48 -11.40 29.31
C MET A 40 9.39 -12.80 29.96
N HIS A 41 9.77 -13.85 29.25
CA HIS A 41 9.84 -15.19 29.83
C HIS A 41 11.00 -15.33 30.83
N LEU A 42 12.19 -14.88 30.43
CA LEU A 42 13.45 -15.07 31.16
C LEU A 42 13.53 -14.20 32.42
N ILE A 43 12.93 -13.00 32.40
CA ILE A 43 12.96 -12.10 33.57
C ILE A 43 12.15 -12.71 34.73
N PRO A 44 12.75 -12.90 35.92
CA PRO A 44 12.04 -13.30 37.13
C PRO A 44 10.92 -12.33 37.51
N ILE A 45 9.82 -12.85 38.08
CA ILE A 45 8.66 -12.00 38.48
C ILE A 45 9.04 -11.04 39.63
N GLU A 46 10.05 -11.42 40.40
CA GLU A 46 10.59 -10.67 41.53
C GLU A 46 11.28 -9.36 41.12
N ASP A 47 11.90 -9.31 39.94
CA ASP A 47 12.58 -8.13 39.41
C ASP A 47 11.60 -7.02 38.97
N PHE A 48 10.32 -7.37 38.81
CA PHE A 48 9.30 -6.38 38.47
C PHE A 48 8.79 -5.64 39.71
N PRO A 49 8.51 -4.32 39.58
CA PRO A 49 7.95 -3.53 40.67
C PRO A 49 6.66 -4.14 41.23
N ALA A 50 6.51 -4.09 42.56
CA ALA A 50 5.39 -4.72 43.26
C ALA A 50 4.00 -4.25 42.80
N SER A 51 3.90 -3.00 42.30
CA SER A 51 2.67 -2.42 41.77
C SER A 51 2.16 -3.11 40.50
N ILE A 52 3.05 -3.67 39.68
CA ILE A 52 2.69 -4.28 38.39
C ILE A 52 2.71 -5.81 38.42
N ARG A 53 3.28 -6.40 39.48
CA ARG A 53 3.49 -7.85 39.60
C ARG A 53 2.22 -8.68 39.41
N GLY A 54 1.07 -8.19 39.87
CA GLY A 54 -0.22 -8.88 39.73
C GLY A 54 -0.80 -8.89 38.31
N TYR A 55 -0.31 -8.02 37.42
CA TYR A 55 -0.80 -7.87 36.04
C TYR A 55 0.11 -8.54 35.01
N ILE A 56 1.28 -9.03 35.43
CA ILE A 56 2.26 -9.65 34.53
C ILE A 56 1.83 -11.08 34.22
N VAL A 57 1.50 -11.32 32.95
CA VAL A 57 1.19 -12.64 32.42
C VAL A 57 2.45 -13.21 31.80
N LYS A 58 3.03 -14.26 32.39
CA LYS A 58 4.16 -14.94 31.77
C LYS A 58 3.72 -15.75 30.54
N PRO A 59 4.51 -15.74 29.45
CA PRO A 59 4.16 -16.49 28.24
C PRO A 59 4.23 -18.02 28.40
N GLY A 60 4.96 -18.51 29.41
CA GLY A 60 4.97 -19.94 29.78
C GLY A 60 5.54 -20.86 28.70
N PHE A 61 6.68 -20.51 28.11
CA PHE A 61 7.31 -21.31 27.07
C PHE A 61 7.56 -22.76 27.51
N ALA A 62 7.31 -23.70 26.61
CA ALA A 62 7.61 -25.13 26.74
C ALA A 62 6.98 -25.87 27.93
N LYS A 63 5.98 -25.30 28.62
CA LYS A 63 5.20 -26.03 29.64
C LYS A 63 4.20 -27.04 29.05
N GLY A 64 4.02 -27.05 27.72
CA GLY A 64 3.19 -27.99 26.98
C GLY A 64 3.75 -28.24 25.57
N ARG A 65 2.91 -28.73 24.63
CA ARG A 65 3.30 -28.95 23.22
C ARG A 65 3.39 -27.66 22.38
N CYS A 66 2.95 -26.53 22.92
CA CYS A 66 2.81 -25.25 22.21
C CYS A 66 3.83 -24.21 22.68
N TRP A 67 4.04 -23.18 21.86
CA TRP A 67 4.92 -22.04 22.18
C TRP A 67 4.43 -21.24 23.41
N PHE A 68 3.11 -21.18 23.64
CA PHE A 68 2.51 -20.51 24.80
C PHE A 68 1.68 -21.49 25.63
N GLU A 69 1.63 -21.28 26.95
CA GLU A 69 0.97 -22.18 27.91
C GLU A 69 -0.57 -22.11 27.85
N SER A 70 -1.15 -20.94 27.58
CA SER A 70 -2.61 -20.74 27.64
C SER A 70 -3.09 -19.72 26.60
N GLY A 71 -4.41 -19.66 26.38
CA GLY A 71 -5.01 -18.75 25.38
C GLY A 71 -4.79 -17.26 25.66
N LEU A 72 -4.65 -16.87 26.93
CA LEU A 72 -4.40 -15.49 27.34
C LEU A 72 -3.02 -14.96 26.86
N PRO A 73 -1.87 -15.61 27.12
CA PRO A 73 -0.60 -15.20 26.57
C PRO A 73 -0.53 -15.31 25.05
N VAL A 74 -1.21 -16.28 24.42
CA VAL A 74 -1.36 -16.31 22.95
C VAL A 74 -2.02 -15.03 22.45
N PHE A 75 -3.11 -14.61 23.10
CA PHE A 75 -3.80 -13.39 22.70
C PHE A 75 -2.93 -12.14 22.87
N LEU A 76 -2.30 -11.98 24.05
CA LEU A 76 -1.52 -10.79 24.40
C LEU A 76 -0.23 -10.65 23.59
N TYR A 77 0.51 -11.75 23.40
CA TYR A 77 1.85 -11.70 22.83
C TYR A 77 1.90 -12.03 21.34
N TYR A 78 0.87 -12.68 20.80
CA TYR A 78 0.84 -13.09 19.39
C TYR A 78 -0.31 -12.41 18.64
N VAL A 79 -1.56 -12.68 19.03
CA VAL A 79 -2.74 -12.21 18.27
C VAL A 79 -2.83 -10.68 18.24
N LEU A 80 -2.49 -9.99 19.32
CA LEU A 80 -2.52 -8.53 19.35
C LEU A 80 -1.53 -7.92 18.34
N PHE A 81 -0.28 -8.38 18.35
CA PHE A 81 0.76 -7.82 17.48
C PHE A 81 0.56 -8.22 16.01
N GLU A 82 0.21 -9.47 15.76
CA GLU A 82 -0.06 -9.99 14.42
C GLU A 82 -1.34 -9.37 13.83
N GLY A 83 -2.39 -9.24 14.63
CA GLY A 83 -3.63 -8.60 14.24
C GLY A 83 -3.45 -7.12 13.90
N LEU A 84 -2.70 -6.36 14.70
CA LEU A 84 -2.36 -4.97 14.38
C LEU A 84 -1.60 -4.87 13.06
N LEU A 85 -0.64 -5.75 12.83
CA LEU A 85 0.14 -5.80 11.59
C LEU A 85 -0.76 -6.08 10.37
N HIS A 86 -1.72 -6.98 10.50
CA HIS A 86 -2.71 -7.25 9.47
C HIS A 86 -3.65 -6.08 9.20
N VAL A 87 -4.08 -5.36 10.24
CA VAL A 87 -4.88 -4.14 10.08
C VAL A 87 -4.10 -3.09 9.29
N PHE A 88 -2.84 -2.83 9.64
CA PHE A 88 -2.00 -1.88 8.91
C PHE A 88 -1.78 -2.29 7.45
N ASN A 89 -1.46 -3.57 7.21
CA ASN A 89 -1.32 -4.09 5.85
C ASN A 89 -2.61 -3.94 5.04
N SER A 90 -3.77 -4.16 5.65
CA SER A 90 -5.07 -4.00 4.98
C SER A 90 -5.34 -2.53 4.63
N ILE A 91 -5.00 -1.59 5.51
CA ILE A 91 -5.11 -0.15 5.25
C ILE A 91 -4.19 0.26 4.10
N PHE A 92 -2.93 -0.18 4.11
CA PHE A 92 -1.99 0.15 3.03
C PHE A 92 -2.42 -0.44 1.69
N MET A 93 -2.91 -1.68 1.68
CA MET A 93 -3.44 -2.29 0.47
C MET A 93 -4.68 -1.55 -0.03
N GLY A 94 -5.59 -1.15 0.87
CA GLY A 94 -6.75 -0.34 0.53
C GLY A 94 -6.38 1.01 -0.06
N GLN A 95 -5.40 1.70 0.52
CA GLN A 95 -4.90 2.99 0.03
C GLN A 95 -4.22 2.85 -1.34
N ALA A 96 -3.41 1.82 -1.54
CA ALA A 96 -2.78 1.54 -2.83
C ALA A 96 -3.83 1.25 -3.91
N ALA A 97 -4.83 0.43 -3.59
CA ALA A 97 -5.95 0.14 -4.49
C ALA A 97 -6.75 1.40 -4.84
N TYR A 98 -7.05 2.26 -3.85
CA TYR A 98 -7.74 3.53 -4.06
C TYR A 98 -6.97 4.48 -4.99
N LEU A 99 -5.65 4.62 -4.78
CA LEU A 99 -4.80 5.45 -5.63
C LEU A 99 -4.75 4.93 -7.06
N LEU A 100 -4.58 3.62 -7.25
CA LEU A 100 -4.62 2.99 -8.57
C LEU A 100 -5.96 3.21 -9.25
N PHE A 101 -7.08 3.00 -8.55
CA PHE A 101 -8.41 3.19 -9.10
C PHE A 101 -8.64 4.66 -9.53
N ARG A 102 -8.25 5.62 -8.70
CA ARG A 102 -8.32 7.05 -9.03
C ARG A 102 -7.49 7.40 -10.27
N ASP A 103 -6.29 6.84 -10.39
CA ASP A 103 -5.42 7.09 -11.53
C ASP A 103 -5.98 6.47 -12.83
N GLN A 104 -6.61 5.29 -12.75
CA GLN A 104 -7.34 4.72 -13.89
C GLN A 104 -8.52 5.60 -14.30
N ILE A 105 -9.32 6.10 -13.34
CA ILE A 105 -10.42 7.03 -13.64
C ILE A 105 -9.92 8.30 -14.31
N LYS A 106 -8.83 8.90 -13.83
CA LYS A 106 -8.25 10.10 -14.46
C LYS A 106 -7.80 9.83 -15.89
N LYS A 107 -7.15 8.70 -16.15
CA LYS A 107 -6.72 8.30 -17.51
C LYS A 107 -7.92 8.13 -18.43
N VAL A 108 -8.96 7.45 -17.96
CA VAL A 108 -10.22 7.24 -18.69
C VAL A 108 -10.89 8.60 -18.98
N CYS A 109 -11.04 9.46 -17.98
CA CYS A 109 -11.65 10.78 -18.12
C CYS A 109 -10.83 11.70 -19.04
N SER A 110 -9.49 11.67 -18.97
CA SER A 110 -8.61 12.39 -19.88
C SER A 110 -8.73 11.88 -21.31
N HIS A 111 -8.88 10.57 -21.53
CA HIS A 111 -9.05 9.99 -22.86
C HIS A 111 -10.41 10.39 -23.46
N TYR A 112 -11.49 10.35 -22.68
CA TYR A 112 -12.82 10.80 -23.12
C TYR A 112 -12.90 12.33 -23.29
N CYS A 113 -12.25 13.13 -22.45
CA CYS A 113 -12.21 14.58 -22.58
C CYS A 113 -11.35 15.02 -23.78
N CYS A 114 -10.25 14.33 -24.05
CA CYS A 114 -9.47 14.54 -25.27
C CYS A 114 -10.29 14.16 -26.51
N CYS A 115 -11.06 13.07 -26.46
CA CYS A 115 -11.97 12.68 -27.54
C CYS A 115 -13.10 13.70 -27.75
N CYS A 116 -13.73 14.20 -26.68
CA CYS A 116 -14.74 15.26 -26.75
C CYS A 116 -14.16 16.59 -27.24
N CYS A 117 -13.00 17.03 -26.75
CA CYS A 117 -12.34 18.25 -27.21
C CYS A 117 -11.87 18.13 -28.68
N CYS A 118 -11.35 16.97 -29.09
CA CYS A 118 -11.00 16.72 -30.49
C CYS A 118 -12.24 16.71 -31.39
N CYS A 119 -13.34 16.05 -30.99
CA CYS A 119 -14.60 16.07 -31.71
C CYS A 119 -15.19 17.48 -31.80
N PHE A 120 -15.16 18.25 -30.71
CA PHE A 120 -15.68 19.61 -30.69
C PHE A 120 -14.85 20.55 -31.57
N LYS A 121 -13.52 20.41 -31.57
CA LYS A 121 -12.62 21.19 -32.42
C LYS A 121 -12.84 20.88 -33.92
N ASN A 122 -12.97 19.61 -34.28
CA ASN A 122 -13.24 19.22 -35.67
C ASN A 122 -14.58 19.76 -36.19
N ASN A 123 -15.60 19.80 -35.33
CA ASN A 123 -16.93 20.28 -35.72
C ASN A 123 -16.95 21.80 -35.97
N ASN A 124 -16.20 22.58 -35.18
CA ASN A 124 -16.05 24.02 -35.38
C ASN A 124 -15.26 24.36 -36.66
N GLU A 125 -14.16 23.67 -36.95
CA GLU A 125 -13.39 23.88 -38.19
C GLU A 125 -14.21 23.53 -39.45
N THR A 126 -15.03 22.47 -39.36
CA THR A 126 -15.93 22.08 -40.45
C THR A 126 -17.02 23.12 -40.69
N LYS A 127 -17.62 23.67 -39.62
CA LYS A 127 -18.60 24.76 -39.72
C LYS A 127 -18.01 26.02 -40.35
N GLU A 128 -16.79 26.40 -39.99
CA GLU A 128 -16.13 27.57 -40.59
C GLU A 128 -15.86 27.40 -42.10
N ARG A 129 -15.42 26.22 -42.54
CA ARG A 129 -15.22 25.95 -43.98
C ARG A 129 -16.53 26.06 -44.77
N ILE A 130 -17.62 25.50 -44.24
CA ILE A 130 -18.95 25.57 -44.88
C ILE A 130 -19.41 27.04 -44.97
N ARG A 131 -19.20 27.83 -43.91
CA ARG A 131 -19.58 29.26 -43.89
C ARG A 131 -18.79 30.08 -44.92
N LYS A 132 -17.49 29.81 -45.07
CA LYS A 132 -16.64 30.46 -46.09
C LYS A 132 -17.07 30.09 -47.51
N HIS A 133 -17.40 28.82 -47.77
CA HIS A 133 -17.93 28.39 -49.07
C HIS A 133 -19.29 29.02 -49.38
N ALA A 134 -20.20 29.11 -48.39
CA ALA A 134 -21.50 29.74 -48.57
C ALA A 134 -21.39 31.26 -48.85
N SER A 135 -20.45 31.95 -48.19
CA SER A 135 -20.20 33.37 -48.42
C SER A 135 -19.56 33.66 -49.78
N SER A 136 -18.74 32.75 -50.32
CA SER A 136 -18.12 32.91 -51.65
C SER A 136 -19.13 32.75 -52.78
N ASN A 137 -20.15 31.91 -52.61
CA ASN A 137 -21.18 31.68 -53.62
C ASN A 137 -22.19 32.83 -53.73
N HIS A 138 -22.26 33.71 -52.73
CA HIS A 138 -23.19 34.84 -52.71
C HIS A 138 -22.64 36.12 -53.37
N ILE A 139 -21.36 36.11 -53.79
CA ILE A 139 -20.68 37.26 -54.44
C ILE A 139 -20.65 37.08 -55.97
N GLN A 140 -21.07 35.93 -56.51
CA GLN A 140 -21.05 35.61 -57.94
C GLN A 140 -22.40 35.65 -58.68
N THR A 141 -23.43 36.26 -58.09
CA THR A 141 -24.71 36.57 -58.77
C THR A 141 -24.97 38.05 -58.73
#